data_AF-A0A127EQ47-F1
#
_entry.id   AF-A0A127EQ47-F1
#
_cell.length_a   1.000
_cell.length_b   1.000
_cell.length_c   1.000
_cell.angle_alpha   90.00
_cell.angle_beta   90.00
_cell.angle_gamma   90.00
#
_symmetry.space_group_name_H-M   'P 1'
#
loop_
_entity.id
_entity.type
_entity.pdbx_description
1 polymer ?
#
loop_
_entity_poly.entity_id
_entity_poly.type
_entity_poly.pdbx_seq_one_letter_code
_entity_poly.pdbx_strand_id
1 'polypeptide(L)'
;MTGRGALAMALVVLACAPGAAQDSTAAALVPYAVVGDAIPKSLTGKPGDPANGRAIVVKRENTCLLCHSGPFPDQRFQGDLSPSLGGTGSRWSEGELRLRMVDASRLNPATIMPSFYRIDGLTRVAANFRGKPVLTAEQIEDVVAFLMTLKD
;
A
#
# COMPACT_ATOMS: atom_id res chain seq x y z
N MET A 1 -63.15 28.45 -35.65
CA MET A 1 -61.69 28.66 -35.85
C MET A 1 -61.00 28.44 -34.52
N THR A 2 -59.82 27.79 -34.53
CA THR A 2 -58.96 27.38 -33.40
C THR A 2 -59.47 26.15 -32.63
N GLY A 3 -58.73 25.06 -32.40
CA GLY A 3 -57.40 24.61 -32.81
C GLY A 3 -57.08 23.34 -31.99
N ARG A 4 -57.06 22.16 -32.62
CA ARG A 4 -56.72 20.87 -31.98
C ARG A 4 -55.21 20.82 -31.70
N GLY A 5 -54.81 20.91 -30.43
CA GLY A 5 -53.43 20.62 -30.00
C GLY A 5 -53.28 19.13 -29.67
N ALA A 6 -52.62 18.36 -30.54
CA ALA A 6 -52.23 16.99 -30.25
C ALA A 6 -50.95 16.99 -29.40
N LEU A 7 -51.03 16.45 -28.19
CA LEU A 7 -49.90 16.29 -27.29
C LEU A 7 -49.11 15.03 -27.72
N ALA A 8 -47.95 15.21 -28.37
CA ALA A 8 -47.06 14.12 -28.73
C ALA A 8 -46.25 13.68 -27.50
N MET A 9 -46.52 12.46 -27.03
CA MET A 9 -45.82 11.83 -25.90
C MET A 9 -44.51 11.23 -26.42
N ALA A 10 -43.38 11.88 -26.13
CA ALA A 10 -42.06 11.38 -26.52
C ALA A 10 -41.62 10.25 -25.57
N LEU A 11 -41.57 9.01 -26.07
CA LEU A 11 -40.95 7.87 -25.39
C LEU A 11 -39.42 8.02 -25.43
N VAL A 12 -38.81 8.32 -24.28
CA VAL A 12 -37.35 8.23 -24.12
C VAL A 12 -37.00 6.76 -23.89
N VAL A 13 -36.45 6.10 -24.91
CA VAL A 13 -35.90 4.74 -24.79
C VAL A 13 -34.52 4.85 -24.14
N LEU A 14 -34.46 4.52 -22.85
CA LEU A 14 -33.21 4.45 -22.10
C LEU A 14 -32.44 3.20 -22.53
N ALA A 15 -31.46 3.38 -23.42
CA ALA A 15 -30.56 2.33 -23.87
C ALA A 15 -29.64 1.90 -22.72
N CYS A 16 -29.86 0.68 -22.20
CA CYS A 16 -29.00 0.04 -21.23
C CYS A 16 -27.75 -0.49 -21.95
N ALA A 17 -26.64 0.26 -21.89
CA ALA A 17 -25.37 -0.23 -22.39
C ALA A 17 -24.81 -1.28 -21.40
N PRO A 18 -24.37 -2.47 -21.86
CA PRO A 18 -23.70 -3.43 -21.00
C PRO A 18 -22.35 -2.83 -20.55
N GLY A 19 -22.23 -2.57 -19.25
CA GLY A 19 -20.96 -2.20 -18.63
C GLY A 19 -19.97 -3.35 -18.80
N ALA A 20 -18.86 -3.09 -19.50
CA ALA A 20 -17.74 -4.01 -19.56
C ALA A 20 -17.22 -4.23 -18.13
N ALA A 21 -17.36 -5.45 -17.61
CA ALA A 21 -16.71 -5.88 -16.40
C ALA A 21 -15.19 -5.82 -16.64
N GLN A 22 -14.51 -4.87 -16.00
CA GLN A 22 -13.06 -4.86 -15.96
C GLN A 22 -12.60 -5.95 -14.99
N ASP A 23 -12.19 -7.09 -15.53
CA ASP A 23 -11.42 -8.08 -14.78
C ASP A 23 -10.16 -7.39 -14.25
N SER A 24 -10.17 -7.07 -12.96
CA SER A 24 -9.02 -6.60 -12.22
C SER A 24 -8.01 -7.74 -12.11
N THR A 25 -7.22 -7.94 -13.17
CA THR A 25 -6.01 -8.74 -13.10
C THR A 25 -5.17 -8.15 -11.97
N ALA A 26 -4.92 -8.97 -10.94
CA ALA A 26 -4.05 -8.56 -9.85
C ALA A 26 -2.71 -8.14 -10.46
N ALA A 27 -2.26 -6.92 -10.19
CA ALA A 27 -0.97 -6.45 -10.66
C ALA A 27 0.10 -7.45 -10.18
N ALA A 28 0.74 -8.13 -11.13
CA ALA A 28 1.77 -9.11 -10.82
C ALA A 28 2.90 -8.43 -10.04
N LEU A 29 3.44 -9.12 -9.03
CA LEU A 29 4.56 -8.60 -8.27
C LEU A 29 5.74 -8.34 -9.21
N VAL A 30 6.39 -7.19 -9.03
CA VAL A 30 7.63 -6.90 -9.75
C VAL A 30 8.74 -7.81 -9.20
N PRO A 31 9.55 -8.46 -10.04
CA PRO A 31 10.67 -9.24 -9.58
C PRO A 31 11.69 -8.38 -8.83
N TYR A 32 12.23 -8.90 -7.74
CA TYR A 32 13.31 -8.27 -6.97
C TYR A 32 14.33 -9.31 -6.53
N ALA A 33 15.55 -8.85 -6.22
CA ALA A 33 16.62 -9.69 -5.72
C ALA A 33 16.98 -9.28 -4.29
N VAL A 34 17.06 -10.27 -3.41
CA VAL A 34 17.57 -10.10 -2.06
C VAL A 34 19.06 -10.37 -2.07
N VAL A 35 19.85 -9.44 -1.53
CA VAL A 35 21.30 -9.56 -1.37
C VAL A 35 21.61 -9.30 0.10
N GLY A 36 22.02 -10.35 0.83
CA GLY A 36 22.14 -10.29 2.29
C GLY A 36 20.79 -9.98 2.95
N ASP A 37 20.75 -8.89 3.70
CA ASP A 37 19.58 -8.36 4.42
C ASP A 37 18.93 -7.15 3.72
N ALA A 38 19.18 -6.99 2.41
CA ALA A 38 18.67 -5.87 1.62
C ALA A 38 18.02 -6.30 0.31
N ILE A 39 17.14 -5.44 -0.20
CA ILE A 39 16.76 -5.36 -1.62
C ILE A 39 17.42 -4.09 -2.17
N PRO A 40 18.61 -4.18 -2.79
CA PRO A 40 19.38 -2.97 -3.12
C PRO A 40 18.76 -2.13 -4.24
N LYS A 41 18.05 -2.78 -5.17
CA LYS A 41 17.41 -2.09 -6.30
C LYS A 41 15.98 -1.69 -5.93
N SER A 42 15.59 -0.46 -6.29
CA SER A 42 14.21 0.01 -6.19
C SER A 42 13.24 -0.93 -6.93
N LEU A 43 12.05 -1.13 -6.37
CA LEU A 43 11.00 -1.93 -6.99
C LEU A 43 10.38 -1.24 -8.22
N THR A 44 10.55 0.07 -8.35
CA THR A 44 9.97 0.87 -9.45
C THR A 44 11.04 1.49 -10.36
N GLY A 45 12.29 1.56 -9.89
CA GLY A 45 13.37 2.29 -10.57
C GLY A 45 13.24 3.82 -10.45
N LYS A 46 12.28 4.31 -9.65
CA LYS A 46 12.05 5.73 -9.38
C LYS A 46 12.20 6.00 -7.88
N PRO A 47 12.66 7.20 -7.48
CA PRO A 47 12.62 7.60 -6.08
C PRO A 47 11.18 7.66 -5.58
N GLY A 48 10.95 7.23 -4.34
CA GLY A 48 9.66 7.36 -3.66
C GLY A 48 9.37 8.78 -3.18
N ASP A 49 8.10 9.08 -2.94
CA ASP A 49 7.62 10.33 -2.37
C ASP A 49 7.46 10.19 -0.83
N PRO A 50 8.29 10.88 -0.03
CA PRO A 50 8.22 10.79 1.43
C PRO A 50 6.93 11.38 2.01
N ALA A 51 6.24 12.30 1.33
CA ALA A 51 4.97 12.83 1.79
C ALA A 51 3.87 11.77 1.67
N ASN A 52 3.82 11.06 0.54
CA ASN A 52 2.93 9.90 0.35
C ASN A 52 3.30 8.77 1.31
N GLY A 53 4.60 8.52 1.52
CA GLY A 53 5.08 7.53 2.47
C GLY A 53 4.60 7.78 3.89
N ARG A 54 4.69 9.05 4.35
CA ARG A 54 4.12 9.45 5.64
C ARG A 54 2.63 9.19 5.68
N ALA A 55 1.89 9.58 4.63
CA ALA A 55 0.45 9.38 4.56
C ALA A 55 0.09 7.89 4.67
N ILE A 56 0.86 7.00 4.07
CA ILE A 56 0.68 5.54 4.17
C ILE A 56 0.97 5.05 5.59
N VAL A 57 2.06 5.48 6.21
CA VAL A 57 2.45 5.04 7.56
C VAL A 57 1.44 5.45 8.63
N VAL A 58 0.90 6.66 8.56
CA VAL A 58 -0.08 7.15 9.56
C VAL A 58 -1.51 6.66 9.30
N LYS A 59 -1.76 6.05 8.13
CA LYS A 59 -3.09 5.60 7.73
C LYS A 59 -3.50 4.34 8.52
N ARG A 60 -4.68 4.40 9.14
CA ARG A 60 -5.17 3.36 10.06
C ARG A 60 -5.31 1.98 9.41
N GLU A 61 -5.61 1.94 8.12
CA GLU A 61 -5.79 0.71 7.35
C GLU A 61 -4.47 -0.06 7.15
N ASN A 62 -3.33 0.61 7.20
CA ASN A 62 -2.01 -0.01 7.03
C ASN A 62 -1.37 -0.43 8.36
N THR A 63 -2.01 -0.07 9.48
CA THR A 63 -1.72 -0.51 10.86
C THR A 63 -0.29 -0.34 11.36
N CYS A 64 0.57 0.44 10.70
CA CYS A 64 1.95 0.67 11.14
C CYS A 64 2.00 1.23 12.57
N LEU A 65 1.21 2.28 12.84
CA LEU A 65 1.15 2.92 14.15
C LEU A 65 0.37 2.13 15.21
N LEU A 66 -0.28 1.03 14.85
CA LEU A 66 -0.84 0.10 15.85
C LEU A 66 0.27 -0.63 16.59
N CYS A 67 1.41 -0.88 15.92
CA CYS A 67 2.54 -1.61 16.50
C CYS A 67 3.69 -0.69 16.90
N HIS A 68 3.94 0.38 16.14
CA HIS A 68 5.09 1.24 16.32
C HIS A 68 4.72 2.63 16.84
N SER A 69 5.61 3.19 17.66
CA SER A 69 5.66 4.62 17.98
C SER A 69 6.57 5.37 17.01
N GLY A 70 6.60 6.70 17.08
CA GLY A 70 7.51 7.52 16.30
C GLY A 70 7.24 9.03 16.47
N PRO A 71 7.96 9.87 15.70
CA PRO A 71 7.85 11.33 15.77
C PRO A 71 6.59 11.84 15.06
N PHE A 72 5.41 11.38 15.48
CA PHE A 72 4.10 11.73 14.94
C PHE A 72 3.24 12.46 15.98
N PRO A 73 3.55 13.72 16.35
CA PRO A 73 2.85 14.42 17.43
C PRO A 73 1.36 14.66 17.14
N ASP A 74 0.96 14.66 15.87
CA ASP A 74 -0.41 14.75 15.39
C ASP A 74 -1.19 13.43 15.48
N GLN A 75 -0.50 12.30 15.68
CA GLN A 75 -1.09 10.97 15.72
C GLN A 75 -1.21 10.48 17.17
N ARG A 76 -2.46 10.30 17.62
CA ARG A 76 -2.79 9.74 18.93
C ARG A 76 -2.81 8.21 18.89
N PHE A 77 -2.58 7.57 20.04
CA PHE A 77 -2.66 6.11 20.22
C PHE A 77 -1.68 5.32 19.35
N GLN A 78 -0.39 5.66 19.47
CA GLN A 78 0.67 4.89 18.84
C GLN A 78 1.03 3.68 19.70
N GLY A 79 1.35 2.56 19.06
CA GLY A 79 1.67 1.30 19.72
C GLY A 79 3.11 1.21 20.24
N ASP A 80 3.34 0.19 21.05
CA ASP A 80 4.63 -0.16 21.66
C ASP A 80 4.98 -1.66 21.50
N LEU A 81 4.22 -2.39 20.68
CA LEU A 81 4.49 -3.79 20.36
C LEU A 81 5.78 -3.99 19.55
N SER A 82 6.29 -2.93 18.92
CA SER A 82 7.54 -2.93 18.18
C SER A 82 8.32 -1.63 18.37
N PRO A 83 9.63 -1.61 18.06
CA PRO A 83 10.47 -0.43 18.26
C PRO A 83 9.95 0.81 17.54
N SER A 84 10.26 1.99 18.09
CA SER A 84 9.94 3.27 17.45
C SER A 84 10.48 3.35 16.01
N LEU A 85 9.70 3.96 15.11
CA LEU A 85 10.11 4.31 13.75
C LEU A 85 11.08 5.50 13.71
N GLY A 86 11.17 6.29 14.79
CA GLY A 86 12.21 7.32 14.92
C GLY A 86 13.61 6.72 14.79
N GLY A 87 14.52 7.40 14.13
CA GLY A 87 15.88 6.95 13.82
C GLY A 87 16.03 5.81 12.80
N THR A 88 14.95 5.38 12.12
CA THR A 88 15.04 4.32 11.11
C THR A 88 15.99 4.66 9.97
N GLY A 89 15.98 5.89 9.48
CA GLY A 89 16.87 6.37 8.43
C GLY A 89 18.34 6.50 8.84
N SER A 90 18.65 6.40 10.14
CA SER A 90 20.01 6.32 10.66
C SER A 90 20.45 4.87 10.94
N ARG A 91 19.50 4.00 11.27
CA ARG A 91 19.79 2.59 11.61
C ARG A 91 19.95 1.69 10.39
N TRP A 92 19.24 1.98 9.31
CA TRP A 92 19.14 1.08 8.16
C TRP A 92 19.33 1.84 6.85
N SER A 93 19.94 1.18 5.88
CA SER A 93 19.97 1.63 4.50
C SER A 93 18.60 1.50 3.83
N GLU A 94 18.46 2.17 2.68
CA GLU A 94 17.24 2.12 1.88
C GLU A 94 16.87 0.68 1.46
N GLY A 95 17.86 -0.12 1.07
CA GLY A 95 17.65 -1.52 0.68
C GLY A 95 17.24 -2.42 1.83
N GLU A 96 17.77 -2.17 3.02
CA GLU A 96 17.40 -2.88 4.25
C GLU A 96 15.98 -2.54 4.71
N LEU A 97 15.57 -1.28 4.60
CA LEU A 97 14.19 -0.86 4.87
C LEU A 97 13.24 -1.47 3.83
N ARG A 98 13.61 -1.50 2.56
CA ARG A 98 12.83 -2.13 1.49
C ARG A 98 12.60 -3.61 1.77
N LEU A 99 13.62 -4.36 2.19
CA LEU A 99 13.42 -5.77 2.54
C LEU A 99 12.47 -5.94 3.74
N ARG A 100 12.57 -5.10 4.77
CA ARG A 100 11.64 -5.13 5.92
C ARG A 100 10.19 -4.93 5.49
N MET A 101 9.94 -4.02 4.55
CA MET A 101 8.59 -3.76 4.04
C MET A 101 8.09 -4.88 3.10
N VAL A 102 8.97 -5.39 2.24
CA VAL A 102 8.62 -6.43 1.26
C VAL A 102 8.38 -7.77 1.93
N ASP A 103 9.32 -8.22 2.76
CA ASP A 103 9.27 -9.51 3.44
C ASP A 103 10.09 -9.54 4.75
N ALA A 104 9.53 -8.95 5.81
CA ALA A 104 10.12 -8.93 7.15
C ALA A 104 10.49 -10.33 7.68
N SER A 105 9.78 -11.37 7.26
CA SER A 105 9.99 -12.75 7.73
C SER A 105 11.36 -13.32 7.33
N ARG A 106 11.98 -12.80 6.26
CA ARG A 106 13.34 -13.17 5.86
C ARG A 106 14.41 -12.67 6.81
N LEU A 107 14.12 -11.60 7.54
CA LEU A 107 15.01 -11.01 8.54
C LEU A 107 14.76 -11.62 9.92
N ASN A 108 13.50 -11.87 10.25
CA ASN A 108 13.09 -12.55 11.48
C ASN A 108 11.87 -13.43 11.21
N PRO A 109 12.02 -14.76 11.10
CA PRO A 109 10.90 -15.68 10.85
C PRO A 109 9.80 -15.66 11.92
N ALA A 110 10.12 -15.19 13.14
CA ALA A 110 9.17 -15.05 14.24
C ALA A 110 8.53 -13.65 14.33
N THR A 111 8.77 -12.77 13.36
CA THR A 111 8.21 -11.41 13.36
C THR A 111 6.69 -11.43 13.26
N ILE A 112 6.05 -10.52 14.00
CA ILE A 112 4.62 -10.21 13.85
C ILE A 112 4.37 -9.10 12.82
N MET A 113 5.42 -8.41 12.36
CA MET A 113 5.31 -7.39 11.32
C MET A 113 4.89 -8.05 9.99
N PRO A 114 3.80 -7.59 9.34
CA PRO A 114 3.35 -8.17 8.08
C PRO A 114 4.38 -7.97 6.95
N SER A 115 4.50 -8.95 6.05
CA SER A 115 5.15 -8.76 4.73
C SER A 115 4.16 -8.02 3.82
N PHE A 116 4.36 -6.72 3.56
CA PHE A 116 3.38 -5.89 2.86
C PHE A 116 3.34 -6.14 1.34
N TYR A 117 4.36 -6.77 0.77
CA TYR A 117 4.49 -7.04 -0.67
C TYR A 117 4.45 -8.54 -1.03
N ARG A 118 3.88 -9.39 -0.16
CA ARG A 118 3.78 -10.85 -0.35
C ARG A 118 2.36 -11.28 -0.75
N ILE A 119 2.26 -12.26 -1.67
CA ILE A 119 0.96 -12.81 -2.13
C ILE A 119 0.85 -14.33 -1.99
N ASP A 120 1.93 -15.02 -1.62
CA ASP A 120 2.01 -16.48 -1.53
C ASP A 120 2.31 -16.95 -0.09
N GLY A 121 2.15 -18.26 0.14
CA GLY A 121 2.33 -18.84 1.47
C GLY A 121 1.38 -18.26 2.52
N LEU A 122 0.18 -17.84 2.10
CA LEU A 122 -0.86 -17.25 2.94
C LEU A 122 -2.04 -18.23 3.09
N THR A 123 -2.72 -18.18 4.23
CA THR A 123 -3.88 -19.04 4.51
C THR A 123 -5.11 -18.18 4.79
N ARG A 124 -6.27 -18.61 4.27
CA ARG A 124 -7.58 -17.96 4.50
C ARG A 124 -7.59 -16.45 4.18
N VAL A 125 -6.92 -16.06 3.09
CA VAL A 125 -6.84 -14.66 2.65
C VAL A 125 -8.22 -14.12 2.30
N ALA A 126 -8.54 -12.93 2.83
CA ALA A 126 -9.77 -12.22 2.54
C ALA A 126 -9.90 -11.93 1.04
N ALA A 127 -11.13 -11.97 0.53
CA ALA A 127 -11.39 -11.93 -0.92
C ALA A 127 -10.76 -10.72 -1.63
N ASN A 128 -10.74 -9.55 -0.97
CA ASN A 128 -10.17 -8.32 -1.49
C ASN A 128 -8.63 -8.33 -1.65
N PHE A 129 -7.93 -9.23 -0.96
CA PHE A 129 -6.46 -9.33 -0.99
C PHE A 129 -5.95 -10.59 -1.72
N ARG A 130 -6.82 -11.43 -2.27
CA ARG A 130 -6.38 -12.64 -2.98
C ARG A 130 -5.55 -12.27 -4.20
N GLY A 131 -4.33 -12.80 -4.27
CA GLY A 131 -3.38 -12.53 -5.35
C GLY A 131 -2.82 -11.11 -5.39
N LYS A 132 -3.10 -10.27 -4.38
CA LYS A 132 -2.70 -8.87 -4.34
C LYS A 132 -1.88 -8.60 -3.07
N PRO A 133 -0.76 -7.85 -3.17
CA PRO A 133 -0.04 -7.41 -1.99
C PRO A 133 -0.87 -6.38 -1.20
N VAL A 134 -0.49 -6.13 0.06
CA VAL A 134 -1.13 -5.10 0.90
C VAL A 134 -0.78 -3.70 0.39
N LEU A 135 0.48 -3.48 0.00
CA LEU A 135 0.97 -2.25 -0.62
C LEU A 135 1.46 -2.52 -2.04
N THR A 136 1.39 -1.54 -2.93
CA THR A 136 2.01 -1.61 -4.27
C THR A 136 3.52 -1.38 -4.20
N ALA A 137 4.26 -1.67 -5.28
CA ALA A 137 5.69 -1.39 -5.35
C ALA A 137 5.98 0.11 -5.10
N GLU A 138 5.21 0.99 -5.72
CA GLU A 138 5.33 2.45 -5.54
C GLU A 138 5.07 2.86 -4.09
N GLN A 139 4.01 2.33 -3.46
CA GLN A 139 3.72 2.60 -2.06
C GLN A 139 4.83 2.12 -1.11
N ILE A 140 5.50 1.01 -1.42
CA ILE A 140 6.66 0.54 -0.67
C ILE A 140 7.81 1.55 -0.80
N GLU A 141 8.12 2.01 -2.01
CA GLU A 141 9.18 3.01 -2.23
C GLU A 141 8.88 4.33 -1.53
N ASP A 142 7.62 4.78 -1.53
CA ASP A 142 7.18 5.97 -0.82
C ASP A 142 7.40 5.83 0.70
N VAL A 143 6.99 4.70 1.28
CA VAL A 143 7.21 4.43 2.72
C VAL A 143 8.71 4.37 3.05
N VAL A 144 9.51 3.70 2.22
CA VAL A 144 10.97 3.65 2.41
C VAL A 144 11.57 5.06 2.35
N ALA A 145 11.18 5.87 1.37
CA ALA A 145 11.62 7.26 1.25
C ALA A 145 11.26 8.07 2.50
N PHE A 146 10.06 7.90 3.04
CA PHE A 146 9.66 8.55 4.30
C PHE A 146 10.50 8.07 5.49
N LEU A 147 10.64 6.76 5.69
CA LEU A 147 11.42 6.20 6.82
C LEU A 147 12.88 6.65 6.78
N MET A 148 13.48 6.80 5.59
CA MET A 148 14.82 7.35 5.43
C MET A 148 14.96 8.80 5.95
N THR A 149 13.86 9.55 6.07
CA THR A 149 13.87 10.91 6.65
C THR A 149 13.92 10.91 8.18
N LEU A 150 13.56 9.79 8.83
CA LEU A 150 13.49 9.68 10.29
C LEU A 150 14.86 9.33 10.85
N LYS A 151 15.72 10.32 11.07
CA LYS A 151 17.12 10.13 11.48
C LYS A 151 17.39 10.23 12.98
N ASP A 152 16.46 10.84 13.71
CA ASP A 152 16.56 11.09 15.15
C ASP A 152 15.66 10.16 15.96
#